data_AF-A0AAV6G8J7-F1
#
_entry.id   AF-A0AAV6G8J7-F1
#
_cell.length_a   1.000
_cell.length_b   1.000
_cell.length_c   1.000
_cell.angle_alpha   90.00
_cell.angle_beta   90.00
_cell.angle_gamma   90.00
#
_symmetry.space_group_name_H-M   'P 1'
#
loop_
_entity.id
_entity.type
_entity.pdbx_description
1 polymer ?
#
loop_
_entity_poly.entity_id
_entity_poly.type
_entity_poly.pdbx_seq_one_letter_code
_entity_poly.pdbx_strand_id
1 'polypeptide(L)'
;MKKPVPQKAIEWKDGRRIKHPRSGRPSRVPSQYQAGHFSWDKYLKETGATAAPAHCFRQQSTTPPLNEFKAGMKLEAQDPRNTTSTCIATVVGLTGARLRLRLDGSDNKNDFWRLVDSSEIQPIGSCEKNGGMLQPPLGFRLNASSWPMFLLKTLNGAEMAPARIFHKQEPPVPEQNSFQVGMKLEAVDRKNPHFICPATVGALRGVEVLVTFDGWRGAFDYYCRYDSRDIFPVGWCAMTGDNLQPPGTKVGLPKSLGAPTDGTVEVTTALVPTPGRPPGQRGRKPGRKKAKLPDAWLQKGAPLGPQATQAQATEKSLESPVKIPKKRGPKPGSKLGWAKRARRG
;
A
#
# COMPACT_ATOMS: atom_id res chain seq x y z
N MET A 1 -2.41 22.12 -60.66
CA MET A 1 -3.69 21.91 -59.97
C MET A 1 -4.15 20.46 -60.17
N LYS A 2 -4.21 19.66 -59.10
CA LYS A 2 -4.95 18.39 -59.06
C LYS A 2 -5.63 18.30 -57.68
N LYS A 3 -6.95 18.15 -57.68
CA LYS A 3 -7.81 18.12 -56.48
C LYS A 3 -7.50 16.88 -55.62
N PRO A 4 -7.63 16.94 -54.28
CA PRO A 4 -7.50 15.76 -53.44
C PRO A 4 -8.74 14.86 -53.56
N VAL A 5 -8.48 13.54 -53.62
CA VAL A 5 -9.49 12.46 -53.62
C VAL A 5 -9.78 12.06 -52.17
N PRO A 6 -11.05 11.84 -51.76
CA PRO A 6 -11.37 11.51 -50.37
C PRO A 6 -11.11 10.03 -50.09
N GLN A 7 -10.29 9.71 -49.09
CA GLN A 7 -10.15 8.34 -48.59
C GLN A 7 -11.12 8.11 -47.41
N LYS A 8 -11.96 7.10 -47.59
CA LYS A 8 -12.98 6.61 -46.65
C LYS A 8 -12.35 5.96 -45.42
N ALA A 9 -13.05 6.06 -44.30
CA ALA A 9 -12.77 5.41 -43.03
C ALA A 9 -12.62 3.89 -43.16
N ILE A 10 -11.61 3.33 -42.49
CA ILE A 10 -11.41 1.88 -42.36
C ILE A 10 -11.77 1.51 -40.91
N GLU A 11 -12.93 0.89 -40.79
CA GLU A 11 -13.48 0.25 -39.61
C GLU A 11 -12.74 -1.09 -39.37
N TRP A 12 -12.15 -1.29 -38.19
CA TRP A 12 -11.49 -2.55 -37.81
C TRP A 12 -12.34 -3.30 -36.79
N LYS A 13 -12.91 -4.43 -37.21
CA LYS A 13 -13.61 -5.40 -36.35
C LYS A 13 -12.74 -6.62 -36.07
N ASP A 14 -12.55 -6.85 -34.78
CA ASP A 14 -12.34 -8.10 -34.02
C ASP A 14 -11.21 -9.10 -34.32
N GLY A 15 -10.53 -9.49 -33.23
CA GLY A 15 -10.34 -10.92 -32.93
C GLY A 15 -9.02 -11.35 -32.27
N ARG A 16 -8.99 -11.43 -30.92
CA ARG A 16 -8.65 -12.68 -30.18
C ARG A 16 -8.73 -12.48 -28.67
N ARG A 17 -9.82 -12.97 -28.09
CA ARG A 17 -10.09 -13.05 -26.66
C ARG A 17 -9.57 -14.40 -26.14
N ILE A 18 -8.48 -14.37 -25.38
CA ILE A 18 -7.95 -15.57 -24.69
C ILE A 18 -8.94 -15.92 -23.56
N LYS A 19 -9.59 -17.09 -23.68
CA LYS A 19 -10.50 -17.63 -22.66
C LYS A 19 -9.70 -18.48 -21.66
N HIS A 20 -9.63 -18.06 -20.40
CA HIS A 20 -9.22 -18.95 -19.31
C HIS A 20 -10.40 -19.87 -18.91
N PRO A 21 -10.15 -21.14 -18.58
CA PRO A 21 -11.19 -22.10 -18.22
C PRO A 21 -11.81 -21.74 -16.86
N ARG A 22 -13.14 -21.58 -16.82
CA ARG A 22 -13.92 -21.48 -15.59
C ARG A 22 -14.15 -22.86 -15.02
N SER A 23 -13.44 -23.21 -13.95
CA SER A 23 -13.86 -24.28 -13.04
C SER A 23 -14.27 -23.67 -11.71
N GLY A 24 -15.58 -23.53 -11.52
CA GLY A 24 -16.18 -23.05 -10.28
C GLY A 24 -17.62 -22.63 -10.50
N ARG A 25 -18.57 -23.40 -9.97
CA ARG A 25 -20.01 -23.13 -10.02
C ARG A 25 -20.28 -21.74 -9.42
N PRO A 26 -20.85 -20.77 -10.17
CA PRO A 26 -21.16 -19.46 -9.61
C PRO A 26 -22.23 -19.63 -8.53
N SER A 27 -21.99 -19.01 -7.37
CA SER A 27 -23.02 -18.84 -6.33
C SER A 27 -24.22 -18.16 -6.97
N ARG A 28 -25.40 -18.78 -6.85
CA ARG A 28 -26.64 -18.38 -7.54
C ARG A 28 -27.36 -17.21 -6.85
N VAL A 29 -26.69 -16.53 -5.93
CA VAL A 29 -27.22 -15.38 -5.19
C VAL A 29 -26.53 -14.13 -5.74
N PRO A 30 -27.22 -13.28 -6.50
CA PRO A 30 -26.70 -11.96 -6.86
C PRO A 30 -26.40 -11.19 -5.58
N SER A 31 -25.20 -10.61 -5.47
CA SER A 31 -24.94 -9.64 -4.41
C SER A 31 -25.86 -8.46 -4.62
N GLN A 32 -26.63 -8.11 -3.59
CA GLN A 32 -27.52 -6.94 -3.61
C GLN A 32 -26.75 -5.62 -3.86
N TYR A 33 -25.42 -5.64 -3.70
CA TYR A 33 -24.52 -4.50 -3.88
C TYR A 33 -23.87 -4.42 -5.27
N GLN A 34 -24.12 -5.39 -6.17
CA GLN A 34 -23.67 -5.30 -7.57
C GLN A 34 -24.67 -4.55 -8.46
N ALA A 35 -25.89 -4.31 -7.98
CA ALA A 35 -26.97 -3.65 -8.71
C ALA A 35 -27.38 -2.29 -8.13
N GLY A 36 -26.79 -1.87 -6.99
CA GLY A 36 -27.06 -0.59 -6.33
C GLY A 36 -25.81 -0.06 -5.65
N HIS A 37 -25.68 1.27 -5.57
CA HIS A 37 -24.59 1.94 -4.87
C HIS A 37 -24.46 1.41 -3.44
N PHE A 38 -23.25 1.04 -3.00
CA PHE A 38 -23.01 0.60 -1.62
C PHE A 38 -23.35 1.74 -0.64
N SER A 39 -23.98 1.40 0.48
CA SER A 39 -24.34 2.35 1.53
C SER A 39 -23.92 1.80 2.88
N TRP A 40 -23.07 2.54 3.58
CA TRP A 40 -22.62 2.18 4.92
C TRP A 40 -23.78 2.10 5.91
N ASP A 41 -24.73 3.03 5.86
CA ASP A 41 -25.89 3.03 6.78
C ASP A 41 -26.72 1.76 6.65
N LYS A 42 -26.99 1.33 5.41
CA LYS A 42 -27.71 0.07 5.15
C LYS A 42 -26.87 -1.12 5.60
N TYR A 43 -25.58 -1.13 5.26
CA TYR A 43 -24.69 -2.25 5.54
C TYR A 43 -24.44 -2.45 7.05
N LEU A 44 -24.29 -1.38 7.82
CA LEU A 44 -24.15 -1.44 9.28
C LEU A 44 -25.44 -1.97 9.93
N LYS A 45 -26.62 -1.51 9.48
CA LYS A 45 -27.92 -2.02 9.94
C LYS A 45 -28.10 -3.50 9.65
N GLU A 46 -27.75 -3.95 8.44
CA GLU A 46 -27.87 -5.36 8.03
C GLU A 46 -26.92 -6.28 8.78
N THR A 47 -25.71 -5.82 9.08
CA THR A 47 -24.69 -6.62 9.76
C THR A 47 -24.76 -6.56 11.28
N GLY A 48 -25.51 -5.61 11.84
CA GLY A 48 -25.54 -5.33 13.28
C GLY A 48 -24.19 -4.87 13.84
N ALA A 49 -23.28 -4.42 12.97
CA ALA A 49 -21.94 -4.00 13.34
C ALA A 49 -21.90 -2.49 13.61
N THR A 50 -20.85 -2.07 14.31
CA THR A 50 -20.58 -0.66 14.60
C THR A 50 -19.41 -0.15 13.76
N ALA A 51 -19.47 1.12 13.35
CA ALA A 51 -18.32 1.78 12.73
C ALA A 51 -17.25 2.05 13.81
N ALA A 52 -15.98 1.89 13.45
CA ALA A 52 -14.88 2.34 14.28
C ALA A 52 -14.98 3.87 14.47
N PRO A 53 -14.91 4.39 15.70
CA PRO A 53 -14.96 5.83 15.96
C PRO A 53 -13.83 6.58 15.24
N ALA A 54 -14.11 7.82 14.79
CA ALA A 54 -13.14 8.64 14.06
C ALA A 54 -11.81 8.84 14.82
N HIS A 55 -11.85 8.97 16.16
CA HIS A 55 -10.65 9.13 16.99
C HIS A 55 -9.69 7.93 16.98
N CYS A 56 -10.10 6.78 16.44
CA CYS A 56 -9.21 5.63 16.24
C CYS A 56 -8.22 5.85 15.09
N PHE A 57 -8.49 6.81 14.20
CA PHE A 57 -7.75 7.02 12.96
C PHE A 57 -6.91 8.29 13.02
N ARG A 58 -5.81 8.35 12.24
CA ARG A 58 -5.12 9.63 11.99
C ARG A 58 -6.04 10.60 11.24
N GLN A 59 -6.89 10.10 10.37
CA GLN A 59 -7.86 10.83 9.57
C GLN A 59 -9.14 11.17 10.36
N GLN A 60 -9.02 11.54 11.64
CA GLN A 60 -10.15 11.81 12.52
C GLN A 60 -10.88 13.14 12.26
N SER A 61 -10.27 14.04 11.49
CA SER A 61 -10.86 15.35 11.15
C SER A 61 -12.15 15.17 10.34
N THR A 62 -13.20 15.93 10.72
CA THR A 62 -14.45 16.03 9.97
C THR A 62 -14.30 16.79 8.66
N THR A 63 -13.18 17.49 8.47
CA THR A 63 -12.82 18.16 7.22
C THR A 63 -11.61 17.46 6.61
N PRO A 64 -11.77 16.73 5.49
CA PRO A 64 -10.65 16.10 4.82
C PRO A 64 -9.73 17.15 4.17
N PRO A 65 -8.47 16.79 3.87
CA PRO A 65 -7.56 17.69 3.18
C PRO A 65 -8.06 17.99 1.76
N LEU A 66 -7.96 19.26 1.35
CA LEU A 66 -8.38 19.71 0.03
C LEU A 66 -7.38 19.21 -1.03
N ASN A 67 -7.88 18.60 -2.10
CA ASN A 67 -7.05 18.17 -3.22
C ASN A 67 -7.09 19.18 -4.37
N GLU A 68 -6.03 19.98 -4.51
CA GLU A 68 -5.85 20.93 -5.62
C GLU A 68 -4.81 20.47 -6.67
N PHE A 69 -4.30 19.25 -6.55
CA PHE A 69 -3.34 18.70 -7.52
C PHE A 69 -4.01 18.38 -8.86
N LYS A 70 -3.22 18.42 -9.92
CA LYS A 70 -3.64 18.05 -11.28
C LYS A 70 -2.72 16.99 -11.86
N ALA A 71 -3.28 16.13 -12.71
CA ALA A 71 -2.48 15.18 -13.46
C ALA A 71 -1.44 15.92 -14.32
N GLY A 72 -0.21 15.41 -14.36
CA GLY A 72 0.93 16.03 -15.04
C GLY A 72 1.80 16.91 -14.14
N MET A 73 1.28 17.39 -13.00
CA MET A 73 2.10 18.17 -12.05
C MET A 73 3.26 17.35 -11.51
N LYS A 74 4.41 18.00 -11.34
CA LYS A 74 5.61 17.43 -10.73
C LYS A 74 5.78 17.86 -9.28
N LEU A 75 6.29 16.93 -8.47
CA LEU A 75 6.60 17.11 -7.06
C LEU A 75 7.78 16.21 -6.66
N GLU A 76 8.28 16.39 -5.45
CA GLU A 76 9.25 15.49 -4.85
C GLU A 76 8.53 14.47 -3.97
N ALA A 77 8.90 13.20 -4.05
CA ALA A 77 8.31 12.14 -3.24
C ALA A 77 9.37 11.15 -2.74
N GLN A 78 9.18 10.58 -1.55
CA GLN A 78 9.99 9.45 -1.08
C GLN A 78 9.68 8.19 -1.91
N ASP A 79 10.71 7.42 -2.31
CA ASP A 79 10.50 6.14 -2.99
C ASP A 79 9.98 5.10 -1.97
N PRO A 80 8.79 4.50 -2.16
CA PRO A 80 8.26 3.51 -1.22
C PRO A 80 9.14 2.26 -1.08
N ARG A 81 10.04 2.02 -2.04
CA ARG A 81 11.00 0.89 -2.01
C ARG A 81 12.35 1.29 -1.41
N ASN A 82 12.58 2.59 -1.23
CA ASN A 82 13.75 3.13 -0.53
C ASN A 82 13.41 4.49 0.11
N THR A 83 12.90 4.46 1.34
CA THR A 83 12.35 5.64 2.02
C THR A 83 13.40 6.72 2.34
N THR A 84 14.69 6.41 2.23
CA THR A 84 15.76 7.41 2.36
C THR A 84 15.99 8.22 1.08
N SER A 85 15.38 7.83 -0.04
CA SER A 85 15.54 8.46 -1.35
C SER A 85 14.35 9.35 -1.69
N THR A 86 14.57 10.65 -1.77
CA THR A 86 13.63 11.60 -2.36
C THR A 86 13.87 11.70 -3.86
N CYS A 87 12.84 11.46 -4.65
CA CYS A 87 12.88 11.42 -6.11
C CYS A 87 11.93 12.46 -6.71
N ILE A 88 12.14 12.82 -7.98
CA ILE A 88 11.12 13.54 -8.75
C ILE A 88 9.99 12.56 -9.10
N ALA A 89 8.75 13.01 -8.89
CA ALA A 89 7.56 12.26 -9.23
C ALA A 89 6.56 13.12 -10.01
N THR A 90 5.75 12.45 -10.82
CA THR A 90 4.65 13.03 -11.58
C THR A 90 3.32 12.49 -11.05
N VAL A 91 2.33 13.38 -10.90
CA VAL A 91 0.94 13.00 -10.63
C VAL A 91 0.34 12.36 -11.88
N VAL A 92 0.12 11.05 -11.85
CA VAL A 92 -0.43 10.29 -12.99
C VAL A 92 -1.91 9.94 -12.84
N GLY A 93 -2.48 10.20 -11.66
CA GLY A 93 -3.89 9.98 -11.38
C GLY A 93 -4.30 10.55 -10.02
N LEU A 94 -5.59 10.74 -9.83
CA LEU A 94 -6.20 11.38 -8.68
C LEU A 94 -7.50 10.65 -8.34
N THR A 95 -7.79 10.46 -7.06
CA THR A 95 -9.12 10.04 -6.59
C THR A 95 -9.30 10.54 -5.16
N GLY A 96 -10.40 11.25 -4.91
CA GLY A 96 -10.65 12.01 -3.68
C GLY A 96 -9.42 12.72 -3.12
N ALA A 97 -8.97 12.31 -1.93
CA ALA A 97 -7.82 12.90 -1.24
C ALA A 97 -6.47 12.21 -1.54
N ARG A 98 -6.42 11.31 -2.54
CA ARG A 98 -5.24 10.52 -2.88
C ARG A 98 -4.68 10.85 -4.26
N LEU A 99 -3.35 10.88 -4.31
CA LEU A 99 -2.54 11.05 -5.50
C LEU A 99 -1.97 9.71 -5.92
N ARG A 100 -2.10 9.36 -7.21
CA ARG A 100 -1.30 8.30 -7.83
C ARG A 100 -0.04 8.92 -8.41
N LEU A 101 1.10 8.52 -7.91
CA LEU A 101 2.41 9.06 -8.24
C LEU A 101 3.23 8.04 -9.01
N ARG A 102 3.96 8.53 -10.01
CA ARG A 102 5.02 7.79 -10.70
C ARG A 102 6.34 8.50 -10.49
N LEU A 103 7.38 7.76 -10.10
CA LEU A 103 8.72 8.32 -10.04
C LEU A 103 9.27 8.50 -11.46
N ASP A 104 9.78 9.69 -11.76
CA ASP A 104 10.28 10.00 -13.09
C ASP A 104 11.53 9.14 -13.39
N GLY A 105 11.47 8.40 -14.51
CA GLY A 105 12.50 7.44 -14.89
C GLY A 105 12.24 6.00 -14.48
N SER A 106 11.11 5.71 -13.78
CA SER A 106 10.61 4.36 -13.53
C SER A 106 9.57 3.92 -14.58
N ASP A 107 9.04 2.70 -14.43
CA ASP A 107 7.86 2.22 -15.18
C ASP A 107 6.54 2.52 -14.43
N ASN A 108 5.42 2.07 -14.99
CA ASN A 108 4.07 2.24 -14.42
C ASN A 108 3.64 1.15 -13.44
N LYS A 109 4.45 0.10 -13.27
CA LYS A 109 4.14 -1.04 -12.40
C LYS A 109 4.38 -0.70 -10.93
N ASN A 110 5.21 0.31 -10.69
CA ASN A 110 5.59 0.78 -9.37
C ASN A 110 4.93 2.14 -9.03
N ASP A 111 3.86 2.51 -9.72
CA ASP A 111 3.05 3.65 -9.31
C ASP A 111 2.53 3.39 -7.89
N PHE A 112 2.53 4.44 -7.06
CA PHE A 112 2.13 4.33 -5.66
C PHE A 112 1.16 5.45 -5.29
N TRP A 113 0.46 5.27 -4.18
CA TRP A 113 -0.55 6.21 -3.71
C TRP A 113 -0.11 6.93 -2.46
N ARG A 114 -0.41 8.23 -2.38
CA ARG A 114 -0.22 9.06 -1.19
C ARG A 114 -1.41 9.96 -0.97
N LEU A 115 -1.71 10.25 0.28
CA LEU A 115 -2.66 11.32 0.60
C LEU A 115 -2.02 12.68 0.27
N VAL A 116 -2.84 13.64 -0.12
CA VAL A 116 -2.41 15.02 -0.48
C VAL A 116 -1.76 15.79 0.68
N ASP A 117 -1.94 15.32 1.90
CA ASP A 117 -1.39 15.89 3.13
C ASP A 117 -0.22 15.08 3.69
N SER A 118 0.27 14.08 2.95
CA SER A 118 1.41 13.26 3.38
C SER A 118 2.69 14.09 3.45
N SER A 119 3.45 13.92 4.53
CA SER A 119 4.78 14.50 4.68
C SER A 119 5.80 13.94 3.67
N GLU A 120 5.51 12.79 3.07
CA GLU A 120 6.36 12.14 2.07
C GLU A 120 6.32 12.80 0.68
N ILE A 121 5.42 13.76 0.46
CA ILE A 121 5.34 14.56 -0.78
C ILE A 121 5.66 16.02 -0.50
N GLN A 122 6.47 16.64 -1.36
CA GLN A 122 6.97 18.00 -1.16
C GLN A 122 7.01 18.77 -2.49
N PRO A 123 6.94 20.11 -2.47
CA PRO A 123 7.14 20.89 -3.69
C PRO A 123 8.57 20.75 -4.20
N ILE A 124 8.74 20.95 -5.50
CA ILE A 124 10.06 20.94 -6.14
C ILE A 124 10.99 21.98 -5.51
N GLY A 125 12.20 21.56 -5.18
CA GLY A 125 13.24 22.35 -4.52
C GLY A 125 13.31 22.18 -3.00
N SER A 126 12.41 21.40 -2.39
CA SER A 126 12.43 21.15 -0.94
C SER A 126 13.63 20.32 -0.51
N CYS A 127 13.99 19.28 -1.26
CA CYS A 127 15.12 18.41 -0.96
C CYS A 127 16.43 19.21 -0.93
N GLU A 128 16.66 20.06 -1.93
CA GLU A 128 17.84 20.93 -2.00
C GLU A 128 17.88 21.96 -0.86
N LYS A 129 16.75 22.60 -0.54
CA LYS A 129 16.65 23.56 0.58
C LYS A 129 17.01 22.95 1.93
N ASN A 130 16.74 21.65 2.11
CA ASN A 130 17.05 20.91 3.32
C ASN A 130 18.46 20.29 3.31
N GLY A 131 19.32 20.69 2.36
CA GLY A 131 20.70 20.20 2.23
C GLY A 131 20.80 18.79 1.64
N GLY A 132 19.69 18.25 1.12
CA GLY A 132 19.65 16.97 0.43
C GLY A 132 19.90 17.09 -1.07
N MET A 133 19.91 15.94 -1.75
CA MET A 133 20.00 15.86 -3.20
C MET A 133 18.99 14.84 -3.72
N LEU A 134 18.27 15.21 -4.77
CA LEU A 134 17.33 14.30 -5.44
C LEU A 134 18.05 13.06 -5.95
N GLN A 135 17.49 11.91 -5.62
CA GLN A 135 18.01 10.60 -5.99
C GLN A 135 17.27 10.05 -7.20
N PRO A 136 17.95 9.28 -8.08
CA PRO A 136 17.25 8.48 -9.06
C PRO A 136 16.38 7.44 -8.34
N PRO A 137 15.17 7.14 -8.86
CA PRO A 137 14.32 6.14 -8.24
C PRO A 137 14.95 4.75 -8.28
N LEU A 138 14.54 3.87 -7.37
CA LEU A 138 14.95 2.48 -7.44
C LEU A 138 14.46 1.86 -8.77
N GLY A 139 15.35 1.24 -9.54
CA GLY A 139 15.00 0.78 -10.89
C GLY A 139 14.87 1.91 -11.92
N PHE A 140 15.57 3.03 -11.71
CA PHE A 140 15.83 4.03 -12.74
C PHE A 140 16.30 3.34 -14.02
N ARG A 141 15.59 3.58 -15.12
CA ARG A 141 15.74 2.79 -16.36
C ARG A 141 16.88 3.26 -17.27
N LEU A 142 17.53 4.37 -16.92
CA LEU A 142 18.66 4.92 -17.63
C LEU A 142 19.95 4.74 -16.83
N ASN A 143 21.09 5.01 -17.47
CA ASN A 143 22.38 4.96 -16.80
C ASN A 143 22.46 5.98 -15.67
N ALA A 144 23.05 5.62 -14.52
CA ALA A 144 23.18 6.50 -13.37
C ALA A 144 23.88 7.84 -13.70
N SER A 145 24.89 7.81 -14.59
CA SER A 145 25.59 9.02 -15.06
C SER A 145 24.69 10.00 -15.81
N SER A 146 23.53 9.55 -16.32
CA SER A 146 22.58 10.41 -17.02
C SER A 146 21.65 11.18 -16.08
N TRP A 147 21.64 10.88 -14.78
CA TRP A 147 20.70 11.46 -13.81
C TRP A 147 20.69 13.00 -13.79
N PRO A 148 21.83 13.72 -13.79
CA PRO A 148 21.81 15.18 -13.81
C PRO A 148 21.13 15.75 -15.06
N MET A 149 21.44 15.20 -16.24
CA MET A 149 20.81 15.61 -17.49
C MET A 149 19.34 15.21 -17.57
N PHE A 150 18.99 14.06 -16.99
CA PHE A 150 17.62 13.59 -16.89
C PHE A 150 16.77 14.55 -16.05
N LEU A 151 17.27 15.00 -14.90
CA LEU A 151 16.60 15.99 -14.05
C LEU A 151 16.38 17.31 -14.81
N LEU A 152 17.45 17.84 -15.43
CA LEU A 152 17.39 19.08 -16.19
C LEU A 152 16.32 19.00 -17.29
N LYS A 153 16.31 17.91 -18.07
CA LYS A 153 15.33 17.71 -19.15
C LYS A 153 13.91 17.52 -18.62
N THR A 154 13.77 16.77 -17.53
CA THR A 154 12.46 16.45 -16.93
C THR A 154 11.79 17.68 -16.34
N LEU A 155 12.56 18.57 -15.71
CA LEU A 155 12.02 19.77 -15.08
C LEU A 155 11.88 20.96 -16.03
N ASN A 156 12.59 20.97 -17.16
CA ASN A 156 12.50 22.05 -18.14
C ASN A 156 11.09 22.10 -18.78
N GLY A 157 10.37 23.20 -18.57
CA GLY A 157 9.02 23.42 -19.10
C GLY A 157 7.93 22.57 -18.46
N ALA A 158 8.23 21.82 -17.40
CA ALA A 158 7.24 21.03 -16.69
C ALA A 158 6.39 21.88 -15.74
N GLU A 159 5.12 21.51 -15.57
CA GLU A 159 4.24 22.12 -14.58
C GLU A 159 4.57 21.57 -13.19
N MET A 160 5.03 22.44 -12.29
CA MET A 160 5.32 22.07 -10.90
C MET A 160 4.07 22.26 -10.05
N ALA A 161 3.80 21.31 -9.15
CA ALA A 161 2.77 21.50 -8.14
C ALA A 161 3.11 22.76 -7.30
N PRO A 162 2.20 23.76 -7.21
CA PRO A 162 2.50 24.98 -6.48
C PRO A 162 2.71 24.72 -4.98
N ALA A 163 3.70 25.33 -4.34
CA ALA A 163 3.95 25.11 -2.91
C ALA A 163 2.74 25.36 -1.99
N ARG A 164 1.80 26.24 -2.40
CA ARG A 164 0.58 26.55 -1.65
C ARG A 164 -0.42 25.40 -1.53
N ILE A 165 -0.36 24.40 -2.42
CA ILE A 165 -1.31 23.26 -2.41
C ILE A 165 -0.81 22.09 -1.56
N PHE A 166 0.41 22.19 -1.01
CA PHE A 166 0.96 21.20 -0.09
C PHE A 166 0.54 21.53 1.33
N HIS A 167 0.12 20.51 2.08
CA HIS A 167 -0.25 20.66 3.47
C HIS A 167 1.01 20.72 4.34
N LYS A 168 1.02 21.60 5.34
CA LYS A 168 2.18 21.83 6.19
C LYS A 168 2.36 20.77 7.28
N GLN A 169 1.29 20.09 7.66
CA GLN A 169 1.30 19.15 8.77
C GLN A 169 0.34 18.00 8.47
N GLU A 170 0.78 16.78 8.77
CA GLU A 170 -0.10 15.63 8.82
C GLU A 170 -1.02 15.71 10.05
N PRO A 171 -2.20 15.08 9.99
CA PRO A 171 -3.04 14.92 11.18
C PRO A 171 -2.30 14.25 12.34
N PRO A 172 -2.61 14.64 13.59
CA PRO A 172 -1.97 14.05 14.77
C PRO A 172 -2.20 12.55 14.84
N VAL A 173 -1.21 11.83 15.38
CA VAL A 173 -1.30 10.40 15.65
C VAL A 173 -2.23 10.19 16.86
N PRO A 174 -3.20 9.26 16.82
CA PRO A 174 -3.97 8.91 18.01
C PRO A 174 -3.06 8.44 19.14
N GLU A 175 -3.34 8.85 20.36
CA GLU A 175 -2.49 8.57 21.52
C GLU A 175 -2.35 7.07 21.82
N GLN A 176 -3.38 6.29 21.49
CA GLN A 176 -3.42 4.85 21.70
C GLN A 176 -4.30 4.14 20.68
N ASN A 177 -4.18 2.82 20.63
CA ASN A 177 -5.05 1.97 19.83
C ASN A 177 -6.42 1.81 20.51
N SER A 178 -7.43 2.51 19.99
CA SER A 178 -8.82 2.49 20.50
C SER A 178 -9.77 1.61 19.68
N PHE A 179 -9.26 0.81 18.74
CA PHE A 179 -10.09 -0.11 17.95
C PHE A 179 -10.64 -1.25 18.80
N GLN A 180 -11.76 -1.83 18.37
CA GLN A 180 -12.32 -3.06 18.92
C GLN A 180 -12.60 -4.06 17.81
N VAL A 181 -12.44 -5.35 18.13
CA VAL A 181 -12.74 -6.44 17.18
C VAL A 181 -14.22 -6.38 16.78
N GLY A 182 -14.48 -6.52 15.48
CA GLY A 182 -15.81 -6.42 14.90
C GLY A 182 -16.20 -5.02 14.41
N MET A 183 -15.44 -3.96 14.76
CA MET A 183 -15.69 -2.62 14.23
C MET A 183 -15.44 -2.57 12.72
N LYS A 184 -16.27 -1.81 12.00
CA LYS A 184 -16.14 -1.58 10.56
C LYS A 184 -15.33 -0.33 10.24
N LEU A 185 -14.58 -0.39 9.16
CA LEU A 185 -13.73 0.68 8.65
C LEU A 185 -13.63 0.61 7.12
N GLU A 186 -13.01 1.61 6.53
CA GLU A 186 -12.56 1.60 5.13
C GLU A 186 -11.04 1.35 5.11
N ALA A 187 -10.54 0.54 4.19
CA ALA A 187 -9.10 0.26 4.11
C ALA A 187 -8.59 0.07 2.68
N VAL A 188 -7.35 0.47 2.44
CA VAL A 188 -6.67 0.26 1.14
C VAL A 188 -6.33 -1.22 0.96
N ASP A 189 -6.64 -1.78 -0.22
CA ASP A 189 -6.13 -3.11 -0.61
C ASP A 189 -4.64 -3.00 -0.97
N ARG A 190 -3.75 -3.56 -0.13
CA ARG A 190 -2.30 -3.53 -0.38
C ARG A 190 -1.87 -4.24 -1.66
N LYS A 191 -2.67 -5.19 -2.18
CA LYS A 191 -2.39 -5.85 -3.46
C LYS A 191 -2.84 -5.01 -4.64
N ASN A 192 -3.85 -4.16 -4.45
CA ASN A 192 -4.37 -3.24 -5.45
C ASN A 192 -4.61 -1.85 -4.82
N PRO A 193 -3.57 -1.04 -4.59
CA PRO A 193 -3.69 0.20 -3.79
C PRO A 193 -4.62 1.28 -4.37
N HIS A 194 -5.10 1.08 -5.59
CA HIS A 194 -6.18 1.86 -6.18
C HIS A 194 -7.49 1.72 -5.41
N PHE A 195 -7.78 0.54 -4.86
CA PHE A 195 -9.04 0.24 -4.19
C PHE A 195 -9.01 0.58 -2.71
N ILE A 196 -10.06 1.25 -2.26
CA ILE A 196 -10.49 1.27 -0.86
C ILE A 196 -11.72 0.38 -0.76
N CYS A 197 -11.78 -0.45 0.27
CA CYS A 197 -12.83 -1.43 0.47
C CYS A 197 -13.38 -1.38 1.91
N PRO A 198 -14.64 -1.74 2.12
CA PRO A 198 -15.19 -2.07 3.43
C PRO A 198 -14.39 -3.20 4.09
N ALA A 199 -13.99 -2.96 5.31
CA ALA A 199 -13.24 -3.90 6.12
C ALA A 199 -13.78 -3.94 7.56
N THR A 200 -13.39 -4.98 8.26
CA THR A 200 -13.72 -5.22 9.66
C THR A 200 -12.42 -5.45 10.44
N VAL A 201 -12.33 -4.92 11.67
CA VAL A 201 -11.25 -5.25 12.61
C VAL A 201 -11.38 -6.71 13.01
N GLY A 202 -10.48 -7.57 12.51
CA GLY A 202 -10.53 -9.01 12.81
C GLY A 202 -9.85 -9.41 14.11
N ALA A 203 -8.81 -8.67 14.51
CA ALA A 203 -8.00 -8.93 15.70
C ALA A 203 -7.16 -7.69 16.06
N LEU A 204 -6.66 -7.64 17.29
CA LEU A 204 -5.79 -6.60 17.80
C LEU A 204 -4.53 -7.21 18.42
N ARG A 205 -3.37 -6.58 18.21
CA ARG A 205 -2.07 -7.00 18.77
C ARG A 205 -1.27 -5.78 19.20
N GLY A 206 -1.53 -5.27 20.40
CA GLY A 206 -0.90 -4.05 20.90
C GLY A 206 -1.20 -2.87 19.97
N VAL A 207 -0.18 -2.39 19.26
CA VAL A 207 -0.31 -1.29 18.28
C VAL A 207 -0.81 -1.74 16.90
N GLU A 208 -0.98 -3.03 16.66
CA GLU A 208 -1.43 -3.55 15.37
C GLU A 208 -2.92 -3.90 15.35
N VAL A 209 -3.54 -3.65 14.19
CA VAL A 209 -4.93 -3.95 13.86
C VAL A 209 -4.92 -4.91 12.67
N LEU A 210 -5.63 -6.03 12.79
CA LEU A 210 -5.90 -6.91 11.65
C LEU A 210 -7.07 -6.35 10.85
N VAL A 211 -6.79 -5.88 9.64
CA VAL A 211 -7.79 -5.45 8.67
C VAL A 211 -8.27 -6.68 7.91
N THR A 212 -9.57 -6.98 7.99
CA THR A 212 -10.20 -8.09 7.28
C THR A 212 -11.19 -7.56 6.24
N PHE A 213 -11.04 -7.96 4.98
CA PHE A 213 -11.88 -7.40 3.91
C PHE A 213 -13.22 -8.15 3.80
N ASP A 214 -14.32 -7.40 3.92
CA ASP A 214 -15.66 -7.95 3.98
C ASP A 214 -15.99 -8.71 2.68
N GLY A 215 -16.41 -9.97 2.81
CA GLY A 215 -16.76 -10.82 1.66
C GLY A 215 -15.57 -11.48 0.94
N TRP A 216 -14.35 -11.38 1.47
CA TRP A 216 -13.13 -11.90 0.83
C TRP A 216 -12.42 -13.05 1.55
N ARG A 217 -12.96 -13.54 2.68
CA ARG A 217 -12.49 -14.73 3.42
C ARG A 217 -10.96 -14.73 3.71
N GLY A 218 -10.39 -13.61 4.11
CA GLY A 218 -8.98 -13.58 4.49
C GLY A 218 -7.97 -13.38 3.35
N ALA A 219 -8.39 -13.40 2.09
CA ALA A 219 -7.46 -13.44 0.96
C ALA A 219 -6.59 -12.18 0.80
N PHE A 220 -7.00 -11.07 1.40
CA PHE A 220 -6.35 -9.76 1.30
C PHE A 220 -6.05 -9.16 2.68
N ASP A 221 -6.32 -9.89 3.75
CA ASP A 221 -6.19 -9.38 5.12
C ASP A 221 -4.73 -9.07 5.44
N TYR A 222 -4.53 -8.06 6.28
CA TYR A 222 -3.20 -7.67 6.72
C TYR A 222 -3.22 -7.05 8.11
N TYR A 223 -2.09 -7.17 8.79
CA TYR A 223 -1.81 -6.34 9.97
C TYR A 223 -1.25 -4.98 9.52
N CYS A 224 -1.75 -3.92 10.14
CA CYS A 224 -1.18 -2.58 10.08
C CYS A 224 -1.11 -1.99 11.47
N ARG A 225 -0.27 -0.98 11.68
CA ARG A 225 -0.37 -0.18 12.89
C ARG A 225 -1.70 0.57 12.93
N TYR A 226 -2.22 0.83 14.13
CA TYR A 226 -3.46 1.58 14.34
C TYR A 226 -3.41 3.01 13.79
N ASP A 227 -2.20 3.57 13.66
CA ASP A 227 -1.93 4.91 13.12
C ASP A 227 -1.63 4.91 11.61
N SER A 228 -1.88 3.79 10.92
CA SER A 228 -1.66 3.69 9.48
C SER A 228 -2.49 4.72 8.72
N ARG A 229 -1.87 5.33 7.69
CA ARG A 229 -2.55 6.28 6.80
C ARG A 229 -3.42 5.60 5.72
N ASP A 230 -3.47 4.26 5.72
CA ASP A 230 -4.18 3.43 4.73
C ASP A 230 -5.49 2.82 5.27
N ILE A 231 -5.86 3.17 6.50
CA ILE A 231 -7.16 2.83 7.11
C ILE A 231 -7.92 4.13 7.41
N PHE A 232 -9.23 4.10 7.23
CA PHE A 232 -10.08 5.28 7.29
C PHE A 232 -11.39 5.01 8.04
N PRO A 233 -11.97 6.04 8.70
CA PRO A 233 -13.30 5.91 9.27
C PRO A 233 -14.34 5.61 8.19
N VAL A 234 -15.42 4.96 8.60
CA VAL A 234 -16.60 4.75 7.75
C VAL A 234 -17.10 6.09 7.21
N GLY A 235 -17.28 6.18 5.89
CA GLY A 235 -17.75 7.38 5.20
C GLY A 235 -16.62 8.25 4.65
N TRP A 236 -15.35 7.93 4.90
CA TRP A 236 -14.21 8.69 4.39
C TRP A 236 -14.26 8.85 2.87
N CYS A 237 -14.46 7.76 2.12
CA CYS A 237 -14.51 7.83 0.66
C CYS A 237 -15.65 8.70 0.14
N ALA A 238 -16.83 8.65 0.79
CA ALA A 238 -17.96 9.51 0.42
C ALA A 238 -17.63 11.00 0.69
N MET A 239 -16.90 11.27 1.76
CA MET A 239 -16.51 12.63 2.16
C MET A 239 -15.41 13.21 1.27
N THR A 240 -14.44 12.41 0.83
CA THR A 240 -13.33 12.85 -0.01
C THR A 240 -13.63 12.78 -1.51
N GLY A 241 -14.64 12.01 -1.92
CA GLY A 241 -14.89 11.69 -3.32
C GLY A 241 -13.99 10.55 -3.86
N ASP A 242 -13.45 9.72 -2.97
CA ASP A 242 -12.79 8.47 -3.34
C ASP A 242 -13.83 7.39 -3.72
N ASN A 243 -13.43 6.44 -4.56
CA ASN A 243 -14.31 5.34 -4.97
C ASN A 243 -14.21 4.16 -3.98
N LEU A 244 -15.28 3.93 -3.20
CA LEU A 244 -15.39 2.78 -2.31
C LEU A 244 -15.89 1.54 -3.07
N GLN A 245 -15.14 0.44 -3.00
CA GLN A 245 -15.58 -0.83 -3.57
C GLN A 245 -16.69 -1.46 -2.71
N PRO A 246 -17.68 -2.16 -3.29
CA PRO A 246 -18.61 -2.94 -2.48
C PRO A 246 -17.91 -4.14 -1.82
N PRO A 247 -18.50 -4.73 -0.75
CA PRO A 247 -18.02 -5.98 -0.17
C PRO A 247 -17.94 -7.11 -1.21
N GLY A 248 -17.00 -8.03 -1.00
CA GLY A 248 -16.76 -9.16 -1.89
C GLY A 248 -17.97 -10.11 -2.00
N THR A 249 -18.19 -10.67 -3.18
CA THR A 249 -19.31 -11.59 -3.47
C THR A 249 -19.08 -13.01 -2.93
N LYS A 250 -17.96 -13.30 -2.25
CA LYS A 250 -17.52 -14.69 -1.99
C LYS A 250 -18.13 -15.31 -0.73
N VAL A 251 -19.07 -14.63 -0.08
CA VAL A 251 -19.86 -15.15 1.05
C VAL A 251 -21.25 -14.51 1.04
N GLY A 252 -22.30 -15.30 1.24
CA GLY A 252 -23.59 -14.75 1.66
C GLY A 252 -23.47 -14.28 3.11
N LEU A 253 -24.06 -13.14 3.48
CA LEU A 253 -24.11 -12.73 4.89
C LEU A 253 -24.70 -13.88 5.73
N PRO A 254 -24.16 -14.16 6.93
CA PRO A 254 -24.86 -14.99 7.90
C PRO A 254 -26.20 -14.30 8.19
N LYS A 255 -27.31 -14.90 7.78
CA LYS A 255 -28.63 -14.46 8.26
C LYS A 255 -28.65 -14.72 9.77
N SER A 256 -28.93 -13.71 10.57
CA SER A 256 -29.32 -13.96 11.96
C SER A 256 -30.56 -14.87 11.93
N LEU A 257 -30.48 -15.98 12.66
CA LEU A 257 -31.63 -16.86 12.86
C LEU A 257 -32.61 -16.08 13.75
N GLY A 258 -33.72 -15.64 13.16
CA GLY A 258 -34.82 -15.03 13.89
C GLY A 258 -35.42 -16.02 14.89
N ALA A 259 -35.80 -15.50 16.04
CA ALA A 259 -36.49 -16.23 17.10
C ALA A 259 -37.80 -16.87 16.59
N PRO A 260 -38.15 -18.09 17.03
CA PRO A 260 -39.46 -18.66 16.72
C PRO A 260 -40.50 -18.12 17.70
N THR A 261 -41.51 -17.43 17.17
CA THR A 261 -42.79 -17.22 17.86
C THR A 261 -43.66 -18.45 17.73
N ASP A 262 -44.38 -18.67 18.81
CA ASP A 262 -45.27 -19.77 19.17
C ASP A 262 -46.41 -20.06 18.18
N GLY A 263 -46.90 -21.31 18.19
CA GLY A 263 -48.27 -21.64 17.80
C GLY A 263 -48.50 -22.51 16.56
N THR A 264 -48.63 -23.82 16.82
CA THR A 264 -49.77 -24.68 16.43
C THR A 264 -49.38 -25.97 15.70
N VAL A 265 -49.73 -27.07 16.35
CA VAL A 265 -49.57 -28.48 16.01
C VAL A 265 -50.48 -28.91 14.86
N GLU A 266 -49.92 -29.64 13.89
CA GLU A 266 -50.63 -30.74 13.25
C GLU A 266 -49.71 -31.96 13.13
N VAL A 267 -50.23 -33.08 13.62
CA VAL A 267 -49.63 -34.40 13.68
C VAL A 267 -49.89 -35.12 12.36
N THR A 268 -48.84 -35.64 11.72
CA THR A 268 -48.96 -36.84 10.88
C THR A 268 -47.69 -37.68 10.93
N THR A 269 -47.91 -38.98 10.94
CA THR A 269 -47.05 -40.04 11.43
C THR A 269 -46.09 -40.57 10.37
N ALA A 270 -44.95 -41.10 10.85
CA ALA A 270 -44.17 -42.23 10.32
C ALA A 270 -43.14 -41.97 9.19
N LEU A 271 -41.85 -42.14 9.51
CA LEU A 271 -41.07 -43.38 9.29
C LEU A 271 -39.56 -43.10 9.49
N VAL A 272 -38.91 -43.93 10.32
CA VAL A 272 -37.45 -43.97 10.51
C VAL A 272 -36.80 -44.80 9.39
N PRO A 273 -35.60 -44.42 8.92
CA PRO A 273 -34.55 -45.43 8.82
C PRO A 273 -33.20 -44.98 9.42
N THR A 274 -32.51 -46.00 9.91
CA THR A 274 -31.22 -46.10 10.62
C THR A 274 -29.98 -45.70 9.80
N PRO A 275 -28.80 -45.53 10.45
CA PRO A 275 -27.65 -44.82 9.88
C PRO A 275 -26.75 -45.70 9.00
N GLY A 276 -26.48 -45.22 7.78
CA GLY A 276 -25.55 -45.84 6.82
C GLY A 276 -24.14 -45.26 6.89
N ARG A 277 -23.17 -46.17 7.11
CA ARG A 277 -21.70 -46.05 7.13
C ARG A 277 -21.08 -45.29 5.93
N PRO A 278 -19.97 -44.54 6.11
CA PRO A 278 -19.30 -43.83 5.01
C PRO A 278 -18.42 -44.76 4.15
N PRO A 279 -18.34 -44.56 2.82
CA PRO A 279 -17.45 -45.34 1.97
C PRO A 279 -15.99 -44.84 1.97
N GLY A 280 -15.12 -45.79 2.34
CA GLY A 280 -13.70 -46.00 1.99
C GLY A 280 -12.86 -44.88 1.39
N GLN A 281 -11.91 -44.38 2.20
CA GLN A 281 -10.67 -43.77 1.70
C GLN A 281 -9.79 -44.84 1.02
N ARG A 282 -9.55 -44.71 -0.29
CA ARG A 282 -8.51 -45.47 -0.98
C ARG A 282 -7.15 -44.88 -0.64
N GLY A 283 -6.36 -45.65 0.10
CA GLY A 283 -4.96 -45.36 0.41
C GLY A 283 -4.08 -45.35 -0.84
N ARG A 284 -3.10 -44.43 -0.86
CA ARG A 284 -1.91 -44.51 -1.70
C ARG A 284 -0.73 -44.92 -0.82
N LYS A 285 -0.16 -46.10 -1.10
CA LYS A 285 1.08 -46.59 -0.48
C LYS A 285 2.31 -45.82 -0.99
N PRO A 286 3.41 -45.78 -0.20
CA PRO A 286 4.61 -44.99 -0.49
C PRO A 286 5.67 -45.79 -1.28
N GLY A 287 6.51 -45.07 -2.04
CA GLY A 287 7.73 -45.53 -2.72
C GLY A 287 8.12 -44.49 -3.77
N ARG A 288 9.34 -44.00 -3.92
CA ARG A 288 10.64 -44.69 -3.92
C ARG A 288 11.78 -43.64 -3.76
N LYS A 289 12.84 -44.00 -3.04
CA LYS A 289 14.10 -43.24 -2.84
C LYS A 289 14.97 -43.16 -4.11
N LYS A 290 15.71 -42.05 -4.25
CA LYS A 290 17.12 -41.83 -4.73
C LYS A 290 17.21 -40.38 -5.25
N ALA A 291 18.24 -39.56 -5.03
CA ALA A 291 19.61 -39.75 -4.55
C ALA A 291 20.14 -38.46 -3.88
N LYS A 292 21.10 -38.62 -2.95
CA LYS A 292 22.00 -37.58 -2.44
C LYS A 292 23.16 -37.36 -3.43
N LEU A 293 23.81 -36.19 -3.37
CA LEU A 293 25.27 -35.93 -3.36
C LEU A 293 25.51 -34.38 -3.43
N PRO A 294 26.66 -33.82 -3.00
CA PRO A 294 27.03 -33.64 -1.59
C PRO A 294 27.40 -32.18 -1.22
N ASP A 295 27.34 -31.88 0.07
CA ASP A 295 28.03 -30.73 0.67
C ASP A 295 29.40 -31.21 1.18
N ALA A 296 30.46 -30.45 0.90
CA ALA A 296 31.78 -30.67 1.47
C ALA A 296 32.57 -29.36 1.48
N TRP A 297 32.68 -28.69 2.63
CA TRP A 297 33.90 -28.00 3.08
C TRP A 297 33.97 -28.08 4.60
N LEU A 298 35.10 -28.57 5.10
CA LEU A 298 35.40 -28.91 6.49
C LEU A 298 36.78 -28.34 6.80
N GLN A 299 36.92 -27.55 7.87
CA GLN A 299 38.16 -27.34 8.65
C GLN A 299 37.73 -26.79 10.02
N LYS A 300 37.76 -27.61 11.10
CA LYS A 300 38.79 -27.73 12.16
C LYS A 300 39.07 -26.41 12.89
N GLY A 301 39.07 -26.28 14.23
CA GLY A 301 38.85 -27.16 15.39
C GLY A 301 38.93 -26.28 16.68
N ALA A 302 38.02 -26.47 17.64
CA ALA A 302 38.26 -27.03 19.00
C ALA A 302 38.64 -25.96 20.08
N PRO A 303 38.47 -26.22 21.41
CA PRO A 303 37.40 -25.62 22.21
C PRO A 303 37.90 -24.94 23.50
N LEU A 304 37.01 -24.37 24.34
CA LEU A 304 37.07 -24.38 25.81
C LEU A 304 35.76 -23.81 26.41
N GLY A 305 35.32 -24.39 27.53
CA GLY A 305 34.00 -24.24 28.15
C GLY A 305 33.87 -23.13 29.23
N PRO A 306 32.92 -23.24 30.17
CA PRO A 306 31.98 -22.14 30.48
C PRO A 306 32.11 -21.56 31.90
N GLN A 307 31.58 -20.35 32.13
CA GLN A 307 31.00 -19.99 33.42
C GLN A 307 30.09 -18.75 33.36
N ALA A 308 29.01 -18.81 34.12
CA ALA A 308 28.09 -17.73 34.44
C ALA A 308 28.48 -17.09 35.78
N THR A 309 28.20 -15.78 35.95
CA THR A 309 27.80 -15.19 37.26
C THR A 309 27.23 -13.77 37.08
N GLN A 310 26.30 -13.43 37.97
CA GLN A 310 25.55 -12.18 38.10
C GLN A 310 26.36 -10.99 38.64
N ALA A 311 25.76 -9.79 38.49
CA ALA A 311 25.56 -8.73 39.50
C ALA A 311 26.20 -7.34 39.24
N GLN A 312 25.28 -6.37 39.10
CA GLN A 312 25.18 -5.03 39.69
C GLN A 312 26.34 -4.00 39.67
N ALA A 313 25.98 -2.84 39.10
CA ALA A 313 26.15 -1.45 39.56
C ALA A 313 27.56 -0.92 39.91
N THR A 314 27.96 0.17 39.24
CA THR A 314 28.11 1.52 39.84
C THR A 314 28.60 2.53 38.81
N GLU A 315 28.04 3.74 38.89
CA GLU A 315 28.46 4.92 38.15
C GLU A 315 29.83 5.41 38.61
N LYS A 316 30.68 5.87 37.68
CA LYS A 316 31.57 7.01 37.90
C LYS A 316 32.10 7.58 36.58
N SER A 317 31.85 8.88 36.44
CA SER A 317 32.44 9.82 35.47
C SER A 317 33.96 9.86 35.55
N LEU A 318 34.65 9.92 34.40
CA LEU A 318 35.76 10.84 34.14
C LEU A 318 36.27 10.74 32.68
N GLU A 319 36.44 11.91 32.08
CA GLU A 319 36.92 12.18 30.73
C GLU A 319 38.35 11.68 30.48
N SER A 320 38.61 11.20 29.26
CA SER A 320 39.91 11.37 28.57
C SER A 320 39.76 11.09 27.05
N PRO A 321 40.60 11.69 26.20
CA PRO A 321 40.21 12.11 24.86
C PRO A 321 40.42 11.05 23.76
N VAL A 322 39.50 11.05 22.79
CA VAL A 322 39.53 10.21 21.59
C VAL A 322 40.67 10.64 20.65
N LYS A 323 41.60 9.72 20.37
CA LYS A 323 42.66 9.89 19.35
C LYS A 323 42.08 9.64 17.95
N ILE A 324 42.01 10.71 17.15
CA ILE A 324 41.62 10.67 15.73
C ILE A 324 42.85 10.32 14.87
N PRO A 325 42.80 9.29 14.00
CA PRO A 325 43.88 8.99 13.05
C PRO A 325 43.96 10.04 11.93
N LYS A 326 45.11 10.71 11.81
CA LYS A 326 45.43 11.67 10.74
C LYS A 326 45.55 10.97 9.39
N LYS A 327 44.61 11.20 8.47
CA LYS A 327 44.81 10.92 7.03
C LYS A 327 45.41 12.14 6.33
N ARG A 328 46.44 11.87 5.52
CA ARG A 328 47.34 12.81 4.85
C ARG A 328 46.57 13.61 3.79
N GLY A 329 46.66 14.94 3.85
CA GLY A 329 46.16 15.85 2.82
C GLY A 329 47.11 15.95 1.60
N PRO A 330 46.61 16.35 0.42
CA PRO A 330 47.44 16.56 -0.77
C PRO A 330 48.37 17.78 -0.63
N LYS A 331 49.59 17.68 -1.16
CA LYS A 331 50.60 18.75 -1.14
C LYS A 331 50.18 20.00 -1.95
N PRO A 332 50.58 21.22 -1.55
CA PRO A 332 50.26 22.45 -2.27
C PRO A 332 51.26 22.70 -3.41
N GLY A 333 50.76 23.04 -4.60
CA GLY A 333 51.57 23.66 -5.66
C GLY A 333 51.30 23.16 -7.08
N SER A 334 50.25 23.67 -7.73
CA SER A 334 50.24 23.88 -9.19
C SER A 334 49.19 24.95 -9.54
N LYS A 335 49.65 26.16 -9.84
CA LYS A 335 48.85 27.22 -10.47
C LYS A 335 48.66 26.90 -11.96
N LEU A 336 47.45 27.06 -12.49
CA LEU A 336 47.10 27.46 -13.87
C LEU A 336 45.61 27.88 -13.79
N GLY A 337 45.23 29.17 -13.86
CA GLY A 337 44.99 29.93 -15.10
C GLY A 337 43.76 29.35 -15.83
N TRP A 338 42.55 29.93 -15.83
CA TRP A 338 42.21 31.28 -16.25
C TRP A 338 40.84 31.75 -15.71
N ALA A 339 40.77 33.04 -15.39
CA ALA A 339 39.54 33.80 -15.28
C ALA A 339 39.42 34.75 -16.48
N LYS A 340 38.16 34.98 -16.90
CA LYS A 340 37.65 36.12 -17.67
C LYS A 340 38.20 36.36 -19.08
N ARG A 341 37.30 36.22 -20.07
CA ARG A 341 37.17 37.23 -21.13
C ARG A 341 35.77 37.82 -21.11
N ALA A 342 35.76 39.14 -21.10
CA ALA A 342 34.60 40.01 -21.11
C ALA A 342 34.03 40.17 -22.52
N ARG A 343 32.77 40.64 -22.53
CA ARG A 343 32.12 41.36 -23.62
C ARG A 343 33.05 42.42 -24.25
N ARG A 344 33.13 42.44 -25.59
CA ARG A 344 33.05 43.59 -26.51
C ARG A 344 33.50 43.12 -27.90
N GLY A 345 32.70 43.44 -28.90
CA GLY A 345 32.80 43.01 -30.29
C GLY A 345 31.40 43.04 -30.87
#